data_AF-A0AAU1U487-F1
#
_entry.id   AF-A0AAU1U487-F1
#
_cell.length_a   1.000
_cell.length_b   1.000
_cell.length_c   1.000
_cell.angle_alpha   90.00
_cell.angle_beta   90.00
_cell.angle_gamma   90.00
#
_symmetry.space_group_name_H-M   'P 1'
#
loop_
_entity.id
_entity.type
_entity.pdbx_description
1 polymer ?
#
loop_
_entity_poly.entity_id
_entity_poly.type
_entity_poly.pdbx_seq_one_letter_code
_entity_poly.pdbx_strand_id
1 'polypeptide(L)'
;MRPMRYPPELRRKALDLLADGEPVKKVAVALGLSDQTVYQWRRRYLPHLSRGGPKPSTGLDLRAARRRIAELESELAALRRATELLCDVVSPKGDSRQFT
;
A
#
# COMPACT_ATOMS: atom_id res chain seq x y z
N MET A 1 -5.46 -43.53 0.52
CA MET A 1 -5.80 -42.35 -0.29
C MET A 1 -4.56 -41.47 -0.41
N ARG A 2 -4.00 -41.30 -1.61
CA ARG A 2 -2.78 -40.50 -1.81
C ARG A 2 -3.18 -39.02 -1.70
N PRO A 3 -2.55 -38.20 -0.84
CA PRO A 3 -2.92 -36.79 -0.77
C PRO A 3 -2.63 -36.14 -2.12
N MET A 4 -3.68 -35.65 -2.80
CA MET A 4 -3.55 -34.83 -4.01
C MET A 4 -2.77 -33.57 -3.63
N ARG A 5 -1.46 -33.61 -3.84
CA ARG A 5 -0.61 -32.43 -3.80
C ARG A 5 -0.91 -31.65 -5.08
N TYR A 6 -1.68 -30.58 -4.95
CA TYR A 6 -1.73 -29.55 -5.98
C TYR A 6 -0.30 -29.17 -6.42
N PRO A 7 -0.09 -28.88 -7.71
CA PRO A 7 1.21 -28.45 -8.20
C PRO A 7 1.72 -27.27 -7.37
N PRO A 8 3.00 -27.28 -6.96
CA PRO A 8 3.56 -26.22 -6.11
C PRO A 8 3.49 -24.85 -6.79
N GLU A 9 3.58 -24.81 -8.12
CA GLU A 9 3.45 -23.61 -8.94
C GLU A 9 2.08 -22.96 -8.83
N LEU A 10 1.01 -23.77 -8.85
CA LEU A 10 -0.36 -23.32 -8.76
C LEU A 10 -0.63 -22.68 -7.39
N ARG A 11 -0.08 -23.29 -6.33
CA ARG A 11 -0.11 -22.72 -4.98
C ARG A 11 0.67 -21.42 -4.90
N ARG A 12 1.86 -21.35 -5.50
CA ARG A 12 2.67 -20.13 -5.49
C ARG A 12 1.94 -18.98 -6.17
N LYS A 13 1.42 -19.21 -7.39
CA LYS A 13 0.65 -18.21 -8.13
C LYS A 13 -0.60 -17.74 -7.37
N ALA A 14 -1.29 -18.65 -6.68
CA ALA A 14 -2.43 -18.27 -5.84
C ALA A 14 -2.00 -17.37 -4.67
N LEU A 15 -0.87 -17.68 -4.02
CA LEU A 15 -0.36 -16.88 -2.90
C LEU A 15 0.14 -15.50 -3.36
N ASP A 16 0.77 -15.41 -4.53
CA ASP A 16 1.22 -14.14 -5.10
C ASP A 16 0.01 -13.21 -5.36
N LEU A 17 -1.04 -13.71 -6.02
CA LEU A 17 -2.27 -12.93 -6.25
C LEU A 17 -2.96 -12.51 -4.95
N LEU A 18 -2.96 -13.38 -3.93
CA LEU A 18 -3.52 -13.04 -2.62
C LEU A 18 -2.69 -11.98 -1.88
N ALA A 19 -1.37 -11.99 -2.05
CA ALA A 19 -0.47 -10.98 -1.51
C ALA A 19 -0.65 -9.61 -2.19
N ASP A 20 -0.96 -9.61 -3.48
CA ASP A 20 -1.34 -8.41 -4.25
C ASP A 20 -2.72 -7.84 -3.85
N GLY A 21 -3.44 -8.53 -2.95
CA GLY A 21 -4.72 -8.09 -2.40
C GLY A 21 -5.94 -8.57 -3.19
N GLU A 22 -5.77 -9.48 -4.15
CA GLU A 22 -6.90 -10.02 -4.90
C GLU A 22 -7.83 -10.87 -4.01
N PRO A 23 -9.15 -10.74 -4.17
CA PRO A 23 -10.10 -11.48 -3.34
C PRO A 23 -10.08 -12.97 -3.70
N VAL A 24 -10.25 -13.82 -2.68
CA VAL A 24 -10.18 -15.29 -2.79
C VAL A 24 -11.03 -15.83 -3.95
N LYS A 25 -12.25 -15.31 -4.15
CA LYS A 25 -13.15 -15.73 -5.23
C LYS A 25 -12.56 -15.47 -6.62
N LYS A 26 -11.92 -14.30 -6.82
CA LYS A 26 -11.30 -13.94 -8.11
C LYS A 26 -10.08 -14.82 -8.38
N VAL A 27 -9.27 -15.08 -7.36
CA VAL A 27 -8.11 -15.98 -7.45
C VAL A 27 -8.54 -17.42 -7.75
N ALA A 28 -9.60 -17.90 -7.11
CA ALA A 28 -10.16 -19.24 -7.33
C ALA A 28 -10.65 -19.42 -8.77
N VAL A 29 -11.44 -18.48 -9.29
CA VAL A 29 -11.91 -18.48 -10.68
C VAL A 29 -10.73 -18.41 -11.67
N ALA A 30 -9.76 -17.52 -11.43
CA ALA A 30 -8.61 -17.33 -12.32
C ALA A 30 -7.70 -18.57 -12.43
N LEU A 31 -7.65 -19.40 -11.39
CA LEU A 31 -6.80 -20.59 -11.34
C LEU A 31 -7.58 -21.91 -11.48
N GLY A 32 -8.90 -21.84 -11.69
CA GLY A 32 -9.76 -23.03 -11.77
C GLY A 32 -9.78 -23.85 -10.47
N LEU A 33 -9.62 -23.18 -9.33
CA LEU A 33 -9.57 -23.79 -8.00
C LEU A 33 -10.89 -23.61 -7.25
N SER A 34 -11.13 -24.45 -6.25
CA SER A 34 -12.21 -24.19 -5.29
C SER A 34 -11.83 -23.06 -4.33
N ASP A 35 -12.79 -22.20 -4.02
CA ASP A 35 -12.66 -21.13 -3.02
C ASP A 35 -12.07 -21.67 -1.71
N GLN A 36 -12.52 -22.85 -1.28
CA GLN A 36 -12.06 -23.50 -0.05
C GLN A 36 -10.55 -23.80 -0.07
N THR A 37 -10.00 -24.24 -1.21
CA THR A 37 -8.57 -24.52 -1.34
C THR A 37 -7.75 -23.24 -1.19
N VAL A 38 -8.18 -22.18 -1.85
CA VAL A 38 -7.52 -20.86 -1.79
C VAL A 38 -7.63 -20.26 -0.38
N TYR A 39 -8.80 -20.40 0.29
CA TYR A 39 -8.99 -20.01 1.69
C TYR A 39 -8.03 -20.74 2.64
N GLN A 40 -7.88 -22.06 2.49
CA GLN A 40 -6.97 -22.86 3.31
C GLN A 40 -5.51 -22.43 3.09
N TRP A 41 -5.12 -22.14 1.86
CA TRP A 41 -3.77 -21.65 1.57
C TRP A 41 -3.53 -20.25 2.13
N ARG A 42 -4.45 -19.30 1.98
CA ARG A 42 -4.35 -17.98 2.60
C ARG A 42 -4.14 -18.10 4.11
N ARG A 43 -4.97 -18.91 4.78
CA ARG A 43 -4.89 -19.09 6.24
C ARG A 43 -3.57 -19.73 6.68
N ARG A 44 -3.05 -20.68 5.91
CA ARG A 44 -1.84 -21.46 6.27
C ARG A 44 -0.54 -20.74 5.95
N TYR A 45 -0.46 -20.01 4.84
CA TYR A 45 0.78 -19.44 4.32
C TYR A 45 0.83 -17.90 4.40
N LEU A 46 -0.32 -17.23 4.54
CA LEU A 46 -0.42 -15.77 4.66
C LEU A 46 -1.15 -15.36 5.96
N PRO A 47 -0.67 -15.79 7.15
CA PRO A 47 -1.35 -15.54 8.42
C PRO A 47 -1.46 -14.05 8.76
N HIS A 48 -0.53 -13.22 8.27
CA HIS A 48 -0.58 -11.76 8.42
C HIS A 48 -1.76 -11.14 7.67
N LEU A 49 -2.14 -11.67 6.49
CA LEU A 49 -3.34 -11.23 5.75
C LEU A 49 -4.65 -11.74 6.37
N SER A 50 -4.60 -12.80 7.19
CA SER A 50 -5.78 -13.35 7.87
C SER A 50 -6.07 -12.66 9.21
N ARG A 51 -5.06 -12.16 9.93
CA ARG A 51 -5.26 -11.44 11.20
C ARG A 51 -5.68 -9.98 11.05
N GLY A 52 -5.55 -9.42 9.84
CA GLY A 52 -5.83 -8.02 9.56
C GLY A 52 -6.23 -7.81 8.11
N GLY A 53 -7.16 -8.62 7.57
CA GLY A 53 -7.91 -8.15 6.41
C GLY A 53 -8.44 -6.76 6.76
N PRO A 54 -8.31 -5.74 5.89
CA PRO A 54 -8.55 -4.35 6.25
C PRO A 54 -9.88 -4.30 6.99
N LYS A 55 -9.82 -4.08 8.31
CA LYS A 55 -11.03 -3.85 9.08
C LYS A 55 -11.73 -2.74 8.31
N PRO A 56 -13.04 -2.83 8.06
CA PRO A 56 -13.77 -1.66 7.60
C PRO A 56 -13.50 -0.61 8.66
N SER A 57 -12.61 0.33 8.34
CA SER A 57 -12.24 1.42 9.22
C SER A 57 -13.55 2.12 9.49
N THR A 58 -13.93 2.15 10.77
CA THR A 58 -15.20 2.71 11.19
C THR A 58 -15.27 4.13 10.61
N GLY A 59 -16.44 4.61 10.19
CA GLY A 59 -16.54 5.95 9.57
C GLY A 59 -15.90 7.07 10.41
N LEU A 60 -15.80 6.87 11.72
CA LEU A 60 -15.06 7.71 12.66
C LEU A 60 -13.53 7.66 12.48
N ASP A 61 -12.95 6.47 12.31
CA ASP A 61 -11.51 6.28 12.09
C ASP A 61 -11.07 6.92 10.76
N LEU A 62 -11.90 6.78 9.71
CA LEU A 62 -11.66 7.42 8.42
C LEU A 62 -11.72 8.95 8.50
N ARG A 63 -12.69 9.49 9.24
CA ARG A 63 -12.80 10.94 9.44
C ARG A 63 -11.63 11.49 10.26
N ALA A 64 -11.21 10.78 11.30
CA ALA A 64 -10.06 11.15 12.12
C ALA A 64 -8.77 11.13 11.29
N ALA A 65 -8.53 10.07 10.51
CA ALA A 65 -7.37 9.97 9.63
C ALA A 65 -7.35 11.07 8.57
N ARG A 66 -8.49 11.36 7.92
CA ARG A 66 -8.61 12.45 6.93
C ARG A 66 -8.34 13.82 7.55
N ARG A 67 -8.83 14.07 8.76
CA ARG A 67 -8.55 15.32 9.48
C ARG A 67 -7.06 15.47 9.75
N ARG A 68 -6.40 14.40 10.21
CA ARG A 68 -4.96 14.43 10.49
C ARG A 68 -4.13 14.65 9.23
N ILE A 69 -4.52 14.04 8.10
CA ILE A 69 -3.87 14.28 6.81
C ILE A 69 -3.99 15.76 6.41
N ALA A 70 -5.19 16.33 6.46
CA ALA A 70 -5.41 17.73 6.08
C ALA A 70 -4.61 18.73 6.96
N GLU A 71 -4.51 18.44 8.26
CA GLU A 71 -3.69 19.23 9.20
C GLU A 71 -2.21 19.18 8.82
N LEU A 72 -1.68 17.98 8.60
CA LEU A 72 -0.28 17.80 8.20
C LEU A 72 0.02 18.43 6.83
N GLU A 73 -0.89 18.32 5.87
CA GLU A 73 -0.76 18.97 4.56
C GLU A 73 -0.75 20.49 4.68
N SER A 74 -1.52 21.04 5.61
CA SER A 74 -1.54 22.49 5.90
C SER A 74 -0.22 22.95 6.52
N GLU A 75 0.32 22.18 7.47
CA GLU A 75 1.64 22.44 8.05
C GLU A 75 2.74 22.39 6.99
N LEU A 76 2.74 21.36 6.14
CA LEU A 76 3.69 21.24 5.03
C LEU A 76 3.57 22.39 4.03
N ALA A 77 2.35 22.84 3.71
CA ALA A 77 2.13 23.98 2.82
C ALA A 77 2.64 25.30 3.43
N ALA A 78 2.48 25.50 4.74
CA ALA A 78 3.02 26.66 5.43
C ALA A 78 4.56 26.64 5.42
N LEU A 79 5.16 25.49 5.73
CA LEU A 79 6.62 25.31 5.71
C LEU A 79 7.19 25.56 4.30
N ARG A 80 6.55 25.00 3.26
CA ARG A 80 6.97 25.22 1.86
C ARG A 80 6.95 26.69 1.47
N ARG A 81 5.89 27.42 1.82
CA ARG A 81 5.80 28.86 1.57
C ARG A 81 6.87 29.64 2.33
N ALA A 82 7.14 29.28 3.59
CA ALA A 82 8.20 29.91 4.36
C ALA A 82 9.59 29.65 3.72
N THR A 83 9.86 28.43 3.25
CA THR A 83 11.12 28.13 2.55
C THR A 83 11.25 28.84 1.20
N GLU A 84 10.15 28.98 0.46
CA GLU A 84 10.13 29.70 -0.82
C GLU A 84 10.47 31.19 -0.63
N LEU A 85 9.83 31.83 0.36
CA LEU A 85 10.15 33.21 0.74
C LEU A 85 11.61 33.38 1.18
N LEU A 86 12.15 32.40 1.92
CA LEU A 86 13.57 32.42 2.31
C LEU A 86 14.49 32.25 1.10
N CYS A 87 14.16 31.38 0.13
CA CYS A 87 14.93 31.23 -1.11
C CYS A 87 14.89 32.51 -1.97
N ASP A 88 13.75 33.21 -2.02
CA ASP A 88 13.64 34.50 -2.72
C ASP A 88 14.51 35.59 -2.07
N VAL A 89 14.59 35.60 -0.73
CA VAL A 89 15.46 36.52 0.03
C VAL A 89 16.94 36.14 -0.09
N VAL A 90 17.25 34.85 -0.21
CA VAL A 90 18.61 34.31 -0.31
C VAL A 90 19.09 34.21 -1.77
N SER A 91 18.31 34.66 -2.77
CA SER A 91 18.80 34.84 -4.13
C SER A 91 20.10 35.66 -4.09
N PRO A 92 21.28 35.05 -4.33
CA PRO A 92 22.53 35.76 -4.25
C PRO A 92 22.57 36.65 -5.49
N LYS A 93 22.23 37.92 -5.31
CA LYS A 93 22.57 38.95 -6.28
C LYS A 93 24.10 38.99 -6.34
N GLY A 94 24.64 38.30 -7.32
CA GLY A 94 26.09 38.13 -7.48
C GLY A 94 26.47 37.09 -8.52
N ASP A 95 25.67 36.93 -9.58
CA ASP A 95 26.23 36.48 -10.84
C ASP A 95 27.15 37.60 -11.35
N SER A 96 28.44 37.46 -11.11
CA SER A 96 29.51 38.18 -11.80
C SER A 96 30.78 37.35 -11.71
N ARG A 97 30.74 36.17 -12.33
CA ARG A 97 31.96 35.56 -12.87
C ARG A 97 32.39 36.40 -14.07
N GLN A 98 33.21 37.43 -13.82
CA GLN A 98 34.13 37.94 -14.85
C GLN A 98 35.54 37.58 -14.42
N PHE A 99 35.96 36.41 -14.85
CA PHE A 99 37.36 36.00 -14.94
C PHE A 99 37.61 35.78 -16.43
N THR A 100 38.05 36.84 -17.11
CA THR A 100 38.93 36.85 -18.29
C THR A 100 39.38 38.28 -18.50
#